data_AF-A0A9X6AAD3-F1
#
_entry.id   AF-A0A9X6AAD3-F1
#
_cell.length_a   1.000
_cell.length_b   1.000
_cell.length_c   1.000
_cell.angle_alpha   90.00
_cell.angle_beta   90.00
_cell.angle_gamma   90.00
#
_symmetry.space_group_name_H-M   'P 1'
#
loop_
_entity.id
_entity.type
_entity.pdbx_description
1 polymer ?
#
loop_
_entity_poly.entity_id
_entity_poly.type
_entity_poly.pdbx_seq_one_letter_code
_entity_poly.pdbx_strand_id
1 'polypeptide(L)' 'MTSPSRDRVADVRSVVVTHMLDYQIDSVVPLGEGLDNLAYEVNGELIVRFSKEPDLARRASLV' A
#
# COMPACT_ATOMS: atom_id res chain seq x y z
N MET A 1 3.66 16.65 11.70
CA MET A 1 3.50 16.58 10.24
C MET A 1 4.23 15.33 9.78
N THR A 2 3.57 14.19 9.81
CA THR A 2 4.14 12.90 9.39
C THR A 2 4.08 12.85 7.87
N SER A 3 5.22 12.64 7.21
CA SER A 3 5.29 12.64 5.75
C SER A 3 4.32 11.60 5.17
N PRO A 4 3.53 11.93 4.13
CA PRO A 4 2.49 11.04 3.57
C PRO A 4 3.03 9.67 3.14
N SER A 5 4.34 9.59 2.86
CA SER A 5 5.06 8.37 2.53
C SER A 5 5.13 7.36 3.67
N ARG A 6 5.18 7.81 4.93
CA ARG A 6 5.35 6.93 6.11
C ARG A 6 4.03 6.27 6.51
N ASP A 7 2.91 6.99 6.37
CA ASP A 7 1.56 6.43 6.53
C ASP A 7 1.30 5.32 5.51
N ARG A 8 1.66 5.52 4.24
CA ARG A 8 1.45 4.50 3.20
C ARG A 8 2.26 3.22 3.41
N VAL A 9 3.46 3.29 3.97
CA VAL A 9 4.24 2.08 4.31
C VAL A 9 3.56 1.28 5.43
N ALA A 10 2.92 1.94 6.38
CA ALA A 10 2.13 1.27 7.41
C ALA A 10 0.88 0.59 6.81
N ASP A 11 0.20 1.25 5.87
CA ASP A 11 -0.92 0.67 5.12
C ASP A 11 -0.50 -0.59 4.33
N VAL A 12 0.65 -0.54 3.63
CA VAL A 12 1.21 -1.70 2.92
C VAL A 12 1.39 -2.87 3.88
N ARG A 13 2.02 -2.63 5.04
CA ARG A 13 2.22 -3.67 6.06
C ARG A 13 0.91 -4.25 6.56
N SER A 14 -0.05 -3.40 6.85
CA SER A 14 -1.36 -3.83 7.34
C SER A 14 -2.10 -4.69 6.31
N VAL A 15 -2.11 -4.30 5.03
CA VAL A 15 -2.78 -5.06 3.96
C VAL A 15 -2.14 -6.43 3.77
N VAL A 16 -0.81 -6.49 3.75
CA VAL A 16 -0.08 -7.75 3.57
C VAL A 16 -0.30 -8.69 4.75
N VAL A 17 -0.20 -8.21 6.00
CA VAL A 17 -0.47 -9.05 7.19
C VAL A 17 -1.94 -9.51 7.25
N THR A 18 -2.87 -8.68 6.79
CA THR A 18 -4.30 -9.01 6.81
C THR A 18 -4.65 -10.11 5.79
N HIS A 19 -4.04 -10.05 4.60
CA HIS A 19 -4.37 -10.98 3.50
C HIS A 19 -3.41 -12.16 3.40
N MET A 20 -2.23 -12.08 4.00
CA MET A 20 -1.21 -13.13 4.03
C MET A 20 -0.67 -13.29 5.45
N LEU A 21 -1.39 -14.09 6.24
CA LEU A 21 -1.11 -14.34 7.66
C LEU A 21 0.28 -14.94 7.95
N ASP A 22 0.87 -15.66 6.99
CA ASP A 22 2.19 -16.28 7.10
C ASP A 22 3.32 -15.49 6.40
N TYR A 23 3.02 -14.30 5.85
CA TYR A 23 4.01 -13.50 5.13
C TYR A 23 4.71 -12.52 6.07
N GLN A 24 5.96 -12.81 6.42
CA GLN A 24 6.77 -11.93 7.26
C GLN A 24 7.33 -10.77 6.43
N ILE A 25 7.14 -9.54 6.89
CA ILE A 25 7.60 -8.33 6.21
C ILE A 25 8.90 -7.85 6.85
N ASP A 26 10.02 -8.05 6.16
CA ASP A 26 11.35 -7.61 6.57
C ASP A 26 11.69 -6.22 6.02
N SER A 27 11.39 -5.96 4.74
CA SER A 27 11.67 -4.68 4.09
C SER A 27 10.47 -4.17 3.30
N VAL A 28 10.21 -2.87 3.35
CA VAL A 28 9.24 -2.19 2.49
C VAL A 28 9.89 -0.95 1.92
N VAL A 29 10.02 -0.87 0.60
CA VAL A 29 10.69 0.21 -0.11
C VAL A 29 9.76 0.79 -1.18
N PRO A 30 9.58 2.12 -1.26
CA PRO A 30 8.85 2.72 -2.36
C PRO A 30 9.65 2.53 -3.65
N LEU A 31 9.04 1.87 -4.63
CA LEU A 31 9.69 1.57 -5.91
C LEU A 31 9.43 2.66 -6.94
N GLY A 32 8.31 3.37 -6.82
CA GLY A 32 8.00 4.51 -7.66
C GLY A 32 6.54 4.94 -7.58
N GLU A 33 6.25 6.07 -8.20
CA GLU A 33 4.90 6.59 -8.33
C GLU A 33 4.51 6.71 -9.81
N GLY A 34 3.39 6.10 -10.17
CA GLY A 34 2.67 6.39 -11.41
C GLY A 34 1.65 7.51 -11.21
N LEU A 35 0.93 7.86 -12.29
CA LEU A 35 -0.16 8.83 -12.24
C LEU A 35 -1.23 8.43 -11.21
N ASP A 36 -1.67 7.18 -11.27
CA ASP A 36 -2.81 6.72 -10.48
C ASP A 36 -2.41 5.79 -9.33
N ASN A 37 -1.15 5.37 -9.26
CA ASN A 37 -0.71 4.33 -8.34
C ASN A 37 0.64 4.64 -7.70
N LEU A 38 0.82 4.24 -6.45
CA LEU A 38 2.09 4.17 -5.75
C LEU A 38 2.52 2.70 -5.69
N ALA A 39 3.74 2.40 -6.12
CA ALA A 39 4.31 1.06 -6.08
C ALA A 39 5.28 0.94 -4.91
N TYR A 40 5.11 -0.12 -4.12
CA TYR A 40 5.97 -0.51 -3.03
C TYR A 40 6.49 -1.91 -3.29
N GLU A 41 7.76 -2.13 -3.04
CA GLU A 41 8.37 -3.44 -3.00
C GLU A 41 8.45 -3.90 -1.55
N VAL A 42 8.08 -5.15 -1.32
CA VAL A 42 8.13 -5.83 -0.04
C VAL A 42 9.08 -7.02 -0.18
N ASN A 43 10.08 -7.07 0.69
CA ASN A 43 11.12 -8.11 0.75
C ASN A 43 11.90 -8.34 -0.56
N GLY A 44 11.84 -7.44 -1.53
CA GLY A 44 12.44 -7.68 -2.85
C GLY A 44 11.72 -8.73 -3.70
N GLU A 45 10.52 -9.17 -3.27
CA GLU A 45 9.79 -10.30 -3.88
C GLU A 45 8.36 -9.91 -4.27
N LEU A 46 7.69 -9.12 -3.42
CA LEU A 46 6.28 -8.75 -3.60
C LEU A 46 6.14 -7.28 -3.98
N ILE A 47 5.44 -6.99 -5.07
CA ILE A 47 5.10 -5.62 -5.46
C ILE A 47 3.66 -5.31 -5.04
N VAL A 48 3.50 -4.38 -4.11
CA VAL A 48 2.20 -3.88 -3.64
C VAL A 48 1.92 -2.52 -4.27
N ARG A 49 0.82 -2.43 -5.00
CA ARG A 49 0.38 -1.19 -5.65
C ARG A 49 -0.83 -0.62 -4.92
N PHE A 50 -0.72 0.64 -4.52
CA PHE A 50 -1.82 1.41 -3.94
C PHE A 50 -2.32 2.44 -4.92
N SER A 51 -3.61 2.39 -5.22
CA SER A 51 -4.28 3.47 -5.94
C SER A 51 -4.18 4.78 -5.14
N LYS A 52 -3.79 5.86 -5.83
CA LYS A 52 -3.80 7.23 -5.31
C LYS A 52 -5.23 7.74 -5.20
N GLU A 53 -6.08 7.34 -6.15
CA GLU A 53 -7.50 7.57 -6.09
C GLU A 53 -8.18 6.55 -5.16
N PRO A 54 -9.05 6.99 -4.23
CA PRO A 54 -9.84 6.07 -3.44
C PRO A 54 -10.80 5.31 -4.35
N ASP A 55 -10.92 3.99 -4.14
CA ASP A 55 -11.86 3.13 -4.86
C ASP A 55 -13.23 3.78 -5.00
N LEU A 56 -13.73 3.86 -6.24
CA LEU A 56 -15.09 4.33 -6.55
C LEU A 56 -16.15 3.56 -5.75
N ALA A 57 -15.89 2.28 -5.43
CA ALA A 57 -16.75 1.47 -4.55
C ALA A 57 -16.88 2.04 -3.13
N ARG A 58 -15.85 2.71 -2.61
CA ARG A 58 -15.88 3.38 -1.29
C ARG A 58 -16.66 4.72 -1.35
N ARG A 59 -16.71 5.39 -2.51
CA ARG A 59 -17.56 6.58 -2.73
C ARG A 59 -19.04 6.23 -2.80
N ALA A 60 -19.40 5.08 -3.39
CA ALA A 60 -20.78 4.63 -3.50
C ALA A 60 -21.40 4.13 -2.18
N SER A 61 -20.58 3.89 -1.14
CA SER A 61 -21.04 3.49 0.19
C SER A 61 -21.28 4.68 1.14
N LEU A 62 -21.09 5.91 0.66
CA LEU A 62 -21.29 7.17 1.39
C LEU A 62 -22.52 7.95 0.90
N VAL A 63 -23.41 7.32 0.11
CA VAL A 63 -24.68 7.91 -0.36
C VAL A 63 -25.87 7.23 0.32
#